data_AF-A0A7C0YKM8-F1
#
_entry.id   AF-A0A7C0YKM8-F1
#
_cell.length_a   1.000
_cell.length_b   1.000
_cell.length_c   1.000
_cell.angle_alpha   90.00
_cell.angle_beta   90.00
_cell.angle_gamma   90.00
#
_symmetry.space_group_name_H-M   'P 1'
#
loop_
_entity.id
_entity.type
_entity.pdbx_description
1 polymer ?
#
loop_
_entity_poly.entity_id
_entity_poly.type
_entity_poly.pdbx_seq_one_letter_code
_entity_poly.pdbx_strand_id
1 'polypeptide(L)'
;MNYNQQSSSAPLNIIFVILAGLVLPLILIPLLKMTGYAEVIEEISKVLIVLFFILNPVRNSISNGVKLPSYKMQIFVGIAFGLLFGLSESIFYMNNIFQLGNFGVFWQRLLWTVPMHIVTTLIILLPALVNKWLIILGLAGSIAVHLLFNNFVA
;
A
#
# COMPACT_ATOMS: atom_id res chain seq x y z
N MET A 1 39.69 -13.57 2.79
CA MET A 1 38.27 -13.93 2.56
C MET A 1 37.42 -12.75 3.00
N ASN A 2 36.52 -12.31 2.11
CA ASN A 2 35.80 -11.03 2.15
C ASN A 2 35.03 -10.80 3.45
N TYR A 3 35.44 -9.77 4.19
CA TYR A 3 34.62 -9.11 5.19
C TYR A 3 33.78 -8.02 4.52
N ASN A 4 32.50 -7.96 4.93
CA ASN A 4 31.63 -6.79 4.86
C ASN A 4 31.12 -6.35 3.48
N GLN A 5 30.02 -6.96 3.06
CA GLN A 5 28.96 -6.22 2.37
C GLN A 5 27.63 -6.41 3.12
N GLN A 6 27.53 -5.79 4.31
CA GLN A 6 26.23 -5.47 4.89
C GLN A 6 25.68 -4.25 4.15
N SER A 7 25.01 -4.51 3.03
CA SER A 7 24.25 -3.48 2.31
C SER A 7 23.13 -2.99 3.21
N SER A 8 23.09 -1.67 3.44
CA SER A 8 22.06 -0.95 4.18
C SER A 8 20.72 -1.03 3.43
N SER A 9 20.00 -2.14 3.57
CA SER A 9 18.74 -2.37 2.85
C SER A 9 17.57 -1.55 3.38
N ALA A 10 17.65 -0.98 4.59
CA ALA A 10 16.58 -0.17 5.19
C ALA A 10 16.22 1.10 4.39
N PRO A 11 17.16 2.02 4.08
CA PRO A 11 16.85 3.21 3.27
C PRO A 11 16.37 2.85 1.86
N LEU A 12 16.94 1.80 1.26
CA LEU A 12 16.53 1.29 -0.04
C LEU A 12 15.05 0.85 -0.03
N ASN A 13 14.62 0.13 1.01
CA ASN A 13 13.25 -0.35 1.12
C ASN A 13 12.24 0.78 1.35
N ILE A 14 12.61 1.83 2.09
CA ILE A 14 11.75 3.02 2.23
C ILE A 14 11.56 3.70 0.87
N ILE A 15 12.64 3.84 0.09
CA ILE A 15 12.56 4.37 -1.28
C ILE A 15 11.61 3.50 -2.13
N PHE A 16 11.74 2.18 -2.04
CA PHE A 16 10.82 1.28 -2.76
C PHE A 16 9.37 1.43 -2.32
N VAL A 17 9.08 1.59 -1.03
CA VAL A 17 7.71 1.83 -0.54
C VAL A 17 7.16 3.14 -1.09
N ILE A 18 7.95 4.21 -1.10
CA ILE A 18 7.54 5.51 -1.65
C ILE A 18 7.25 5.38 -3.16
N LEU A 19 8.19 4.79 -3.91
CA LEU A 19 8.03 4.59 -5.36
C LEU A 19 6.83 3.69 -5.67
N ALA A 20 6.66 2.60 -4.92
CA ALA A 20 5.53 1.72 -5.05
C ALA A 20 4.21 2.46 -4.79
N GLY A 21 4.11 3.23 -3.72
CA GLY A 21 2.90 4.03 -3.42
C GLY A 21 2.57 5.04 -4.51
N LEU A 22 3.56 5.60 -5.19
CA LEU A 22 3.34 6.59 -6.25
C LEU A 22 3.05 5.95 -7.62
N VAL A 23 3.63 4.79 -7.92
CA VAL A 23 3.64 4.22 -9.27
C VAL A 23 2.69 3.02 -9.42
N LEU A 24 2.42 2.24 -8.36
CA LEU A 24 1.52 1.07 -8.49
C LEU A 24 0.17 1.44 -9.10
N PRO A 25 -0.52 2.51 -8.65
CA PRO A 25 -1.82 2.85 -9.20
C PRO A 25 -1.80 3.13 -10.70
N LEU A 26 -0.70 3.68 -11.25
CA LEU A 26 -0.54 3.88 -12.68
C LEU A 26 -0.60 2.57 -13.48
N ILE A 27 0.00 1.51 -12.93
CA ILE A 27 0.05 0.18 -13.56
C ILE A 27 -1.26 -0.57 -13.30
N LEU A 28 -1.81 -0.42 -12.10
CA LEU A 28 -3.00 -1.12 -11.68
C LEU A 28 -4.20 -0.63 -12.48
N ILE A 29 -4.53 0.68 -12.49
CA ILE A 29 -5.71 1.23 -13.19
C ILE A 29 -5.99 0.60 -14.58
N PRO A 30 -5.04 0.54 -15.53
CA PRO A 30 -5.29 -0.10 -16.82
C PRO A 30 -5.47 -1.62 -16.73
N LEU A 31 -4.70 -2.31 -15.88
CA LEU A 31 -4.87 -3.74 -15.61
C LEU A 31 -6.27 -4.04 -15.02
N LEU A 32 -6.78 -3.16 -14.17
CA LEU A 32 -8.12 -3.30 -13.57
C LEU A 32 -9.21 -3.15 -14.63
N LYS A 33 -9.08 -2.20 -15.56
CA LYS A 33 -10.00 -2.03 -16.69
C LYS A 33 -10.08 -3.29 -17.58
N MET A 34 -9.02 -4.10 -17.63
CA MET A 34 -8.98 -5.33 -18.43
C MET A 34 -9.53 -6.55 -17.70
N THR A 35 -9.37 -6.61 -16.37
CA THR A 35 -9.64 -7.82 -15.58
C THR A 35 -10.97 -7.80 -14.84
N GLY A 36 -11.50 -6.62 -14.52
CA GLY A 36 -12.76 -6.48 -13.77
C GLY A 36 -12.69 -6.83 -12.28
N TYR A 37 -11.52 -7.23 -11.77
CA TYR A 37 -11.28 -7.56 -10.36
C TYR A 37 -10.37 -6.51 -9.71
N ALA A 38 -10.78 -5.25 -9.80
CA ALA A 38 -9.99 -4.08 -9.43
C ALA A 38 -9.45 -4.18 -7.99
N GLU A 39 -10.38 -4.35 -7.07
CA GLU A 39 -10.16 -4.32 -5.63
C GLU A 39 -9.24 -5.47 -5.20
N VAL A 40 -9.45 -6.67 -5.75
CA VAL A 40 -8.66 -7.85 -5.38
C VAL A 40 -7.19 -7.70 -5.79
N ILE A 41 -6.92 -7.26 -7.03
CA ILE A 41 -5.56 -7.13 -7.54
C ILE A 41 -4.81 -6.02 -6.80
N GLU A 42 -5.49 -4.92 -6.49
CA GLU A 42 -4.88 -3.85 -5.70
C GLU A 42 -4.50 -4.31 -4.29
N GLU A 43 -5.39 -5.00 -3.59
CA GLU A 43 -5.13 -5.45 -2.23
C GLU A 43 -4.03 -6.52 -2.17
N ILE A 44 -3.98 -7.44 -3.14
CA ILE A 44 -2.85 -8.37 -3.29
C ILE A 44 -1.54 -7.59 -3.49
N SER A 45 -1.55 -6.54 -4.30
CA SER A 45 -0.37 -5.73 -4.55
C SER A 45 0.11 -5.02 -3.28
N LYS A 46 -0.81 -4.49 -2.46
CA LYS A 46 -0.48 -3.91 -1.14
C LYS A 46 0.10 -4.95 -0.19
N VAL A 47 -0.46 -6.18 -0.17
CA VAL A 47 0.10 -7.30 0.60
C VAL A 47 1.54 -7.59 0.22
N LEU A 48 1.88 -7.61 -1.07
CA LEU A 48 3.26 -7.82 -1.53
C LEU A 48 4.18 -6.71 -1.00
N ILE A 49 3.77 -5.45 -1.07
CA ILE A 49 4.56 -4.32 -0.52
C ILE A 49 4.74 -4.46 0.99
N VAL A 50 3.67 -4.76 1.73
CA VAL A 50 3.72 -4.96 3.18
C VAL A 50 4.69 -6.10 3.54
N LEU A 51 4.58 -7.26 2.88
CA LEU A 51 5.43 -8.41 3.16
C LEU A 51 6.90 -8.13 2.89
N PHE A 52 7.22 -7.67 1.68
CA PHE A 52 8.60 -7.62 1.20
C PHE A 52 9.35 -6.36 1.63
N PHE A 53 8.65 -5.23 1.82
CA PHE A 53 9.30 -3.94 2.03
C PHE A 53 8.96 -3.27 3.36
N ILE A 54 7.86 -3.64 4.02
CA ILE A 54 7.50 -3.09 5.34
C ILE A 54 7.88 -4.06 6.47
N LEU A 55 7.53 -5.34 6.34
CA LEU A 55 7.81 -6.35 7.38
C LEU A 55 9.22 -6.95 7.28
N ASN A 56 9.70 -7.26 6.06
CA ASN A 56 10.98 -7.96 5.84
C ASN A 56 12.24 -7.18 6.27
N PRO A 57 12.44 -5.90 5.90
CA PRO A 57 13.63 -5.15 6.33
C PRO A 57 13.71 -4.97 7.83
N VAL A 58 12.54 -4.83 8.45
CA VAL A 58 12.43 -4.52 9.87
C VAL A 58 12.74 -5.76 10.70
N ARG A 59 12.23 -6.92 10.30
CA ARG A 59 12.45 -8.19 11.00
C ARG A 59 13.90 -8.70 10.88
N ASN A 60 14.56 -8.49 9.74
CA ASN A 60 15.94 -8.95 9.50
C ASN A 60 17.02 -8.07 10.14
N SER A 61 16.63 -6.96 10.76
CA SER A 61 17.55 -6.08 11.51
C SER A 61 18.07 -6.72 12.80
N ILE A 62 17.36 -7.71 13.36
CA ILE A 62 17.72 -8.46 14.58
C ILE A 62 19.09 -9.15 14.46
N SER A 63 19.48 -9.59 13.25
CA SER A 63 20.67 -10.43 13.08
C SER A 63 21.99 -9.66 12.96
N ASN A 64 21.95 -8.32 12.81
CA ASN A 64 23.10 -7.55 12.31
C ASN A 64 23.52 -6.36 13.19
N GLY A 65 23.02 -6.27 14.44
CA GLY A 65 23.34 -5.15 15.35
C GLY A 65 22.74 -3.80 14.95
N VAL A 66 21.91 -3.77 13.89
CA VAL A 66 21.14 -2.61 13.46
C VAL A 66 19.88 -2.55 14.33
N LYS A 67 19.56 -1.38 14.88
CA LYS A 67 18.35 -1.17 15.69
C LYS A 67 17.12 -1.54 14.87
N LEU A 68 16.40 -2.57 15.34
CA LEU A 68 15.07 -2.94 14.87
C LEU A 68 14.18 -1.70 14.68
N PRO A 69 13.65 -1.46 13.48
CA PRO A 69 12.62 -0.44 13.29
C PRO A 69 11.42 -0.75 14.20
N SER A 70 11.10 0.20 15.08
CA SER A 70 9.98 0.06 16.02
C SER A 70 8.68 -0.24 15.27
N TYR A 71 7.74 -0.96 15.89
CA TYR A 71 6.37 -1.11 15.38
C TYR A 71 5.76 0.24 14.96
N LYS A 72 6.10 1.33 15.67
CA LYS A 72 5.69 2.69 15.34
C LYS A 72 6.17 3.13 13.94
N MET A 73 7.41 2.80 13.58
CA MET A 73 7.98 3.12 12.26
C MET A 73 7.28 2.30 11.16
N GLN A 74 7.01 1.02 11.39
CA GLN A 74 6.28 0.19 10.43
C GLN A 74 4.88 0.72 10.17
N ILE A 75 4.15 1.08 11.22
CA ILE A 75 2.82 1.68 11.13
C ILE A 75 2.90 3.01 10.38
N PHE A 76 3.87 3.87 10.71
CA PHE A 76 4.07 5.14 10.01
C PHE A 76 4.34 4.95 8.51
N VAL A 77 5.23 4.01 8.16
CA VAL A 77 5.53 3.67 6.76
C VAL A 77 4.30 3.09 6.05
N GLY A 78 3.50 2.27 6.73
CA GLY A 78 2.23 1.76 6.20
C GLY A 78 1.21 2.87 5.94
N ILE A 79 1.05 3.81 6.87
CA ILE A 79 0.16 4.97 6.68
C ILE A 79 0.65 5.82 5.51
N ALA A 80 1.95 6.12 5.46
CA ALA A 80 2.54 6.89 4.37
C ALA A 80 2.35 6.19 3.01
N PHE A 81 2.53 4.87 2.95
CA PHE A 81 2.26 4.09 1.75
C PHE A 81 0.80 4.19 1.31
N GLY A 82 -0.15 3.94 2.21
CA GLY A 82 -1.59 4.02 1.90
C GLY A 82 -2.00 5.43 1.44
N LEU A 83 -1.44 6.47 2.06
CA LEU A 83 -1.65 7.86 1.66
C LEU A 83 -1.13 8.13 0.25
N LEU A 84 0.13 7.75 -0.04
CA LEU A 84 0.73 7.94 -1.36
C LEU A 84 0.00 7.16 -2.44
N PHE A 85 -0.43 5.92 -2.13
CA PHE A 85 -1.23 5.08 -3.01
C PHE A 85 -2.56 5.74 -3.36
N GLY A 86 -3.33 6.18 -2.37
CA GLY A 86 -4.62 6.82 -2.64
C GLY A 86 -4.50 8.17 -3.35
N LEU A 87 -3.46 8.95 -3.04
CA LEU A 87 -3.21 10.22 -3.74
C LEU A 87 -2.83 9.97 -5.20
N SER A 88 -1.92 9.03 -5.46
CA SER A 88 -1.49 8.74 -6.83
C SER A 88 -2.63 8.16 -7.66
N GLU A 89 -3.45 7.25 -7.09
CA GLU A 89 -4.65 6.77 -7.76
C GLU A 89 -5.61 7.91 -8.11
N SER A 90 -5.89 8.81 -7.17
CA SER A 90 -6.78 9.96 -7.40
C SER A 90 -6.25 10.87 -8.51
N ILE A 91 -4.93 11.08 -8.58
CA ILE A 91 -4.27 11.87 -9.62
C ILE A 91 -4.37 11.16 -10.98
N PHE A 92 -4.11 9.86 -11.06
CA PHE A 92 -4.21 9.15 -12.34
C PHE A 92 -5.66 9.00 -12.83
N TYR A 93 -6.63 8.97 -11.91
CA TYR A 93 -8.04 9.06 -12.24
C TYR A 93 -8.46 10.42 -12.79
N MET A 94 -7.65 11.47 -12.58
CA MET A 94 -7.97 12.82 -13.05
C MET A 94 -8.12 12.89 -14.57
N ASN A 95 -7.40 12.05 -15.33
CA ASN A 95 -7.59 11.93 -16.78
C ASN A 95 -9.03 11.54 -17.16
N ASN A 96 -9.63 10.59 -16.41
CA ASN A 96 -11.04 10.20 -16.64
C ASN A 96 -11.99 11.34 -16.24
N ILE A 97 -11.68 12.06 -15.16
CA ILE A 97 -12.49 13.19 -14.67
C ILE A 97 -12.50 14.34 -15.69
N PHE A 98 -11.35 14.67 -16.28
CA PHE A 98 -11.25 15.67 -17.35
C PHE A 98 -12.12 15.31 -18.55
N GLN A 99 -12.18 14.02 -18.92
CA GLN A 99 -13.01 13.55 -20.04
C GLN A 99 -14.52 13.63 -19.73
N LEU A 100 -14.92 13.44 -18.47
CA LEU A 100 -16.31 13.49 -18.01
C LEU A 100 -16.79 14.92 -17.65
N GLY A 101 -15.88 15.86 -17.44
CA GLY A 101 -16.18 17.27 -17.16
C GLY A 101 -16.69 17.59 -15.75
N ASN A 102 -16.77 16.59 -14.85
CA ASN A 102 -17.27 16.78 -13.47
C ASN A 102 -16.14 16.77 -12.44
N PHE A 103 -15.57 17.96 -12.17
CA PHE A 103 -14.48 18.12 -11.21
C PHE A 103 -14.87 17.89 -9.74
N GLY A 104 -16.16 17.89 -9.39
CA GLY A 104 -16.61 17.57 -8.03
C GLY A 104 -16.22 16.16 -7.60
N VAL A 105 -16.16 15.23 -8.56
CA VAL A 105 -15.74 13.84 -8.35
C VAL A 105 -14.30 13.75 -7.84
N PHE A 106 -13.42 14.66 -8.25
CA PHE A 106 -12.02 14.65 -7.80
C PHE A 106 -11.90 14.86 -6.29
N TRP A 107 -12.62 15.84 -5.75
CA TRP A 107 -12.60 16.14 -4.32
C TRP A 107 -13.22 15.02 -3.49
N GLN A 108 -14.30 14.40 -3.99
CA GLN A 108 -14.91 13.24 -3.35
C GLN A 108 -13.93 12.06 -3.31
N ARG A 109 -13.23 11.78 -4.42
CA ARG A 109 -12.20 10.74 -4.45
C ARG A 109 -11.07 11.03 -3.48
N LEU A 110 -10.54 12.25 -3.42
CA LEU A 110 -9.52 12.60 -2.43
C LEU A 110 -10.00 12.36 -0.99
N LEU A 111 -11.24 12.74 -0.67
CA LEU A 111 -11.79 12.62 0.66
C LEU A 111 -12.09 11.16 1.06
N TRP A 112 -12.42 10.30 0.10
CA TRP A 112 -12.87 8.94 0.36
C TRP A 112 -11.85 7.88 -0.01
N THR A 113 -11.28 7.94 -1.21
CA THR A 113 -10.28 6.99 -1.72
C THR A 113 -9.01 7.01 -0.86
N VAL A 114 -8.49 8.19 -0.52
CA VAL A 114 -7.24 8.28 0.28
C VAL A 114 -7.38 7.65 1.67
N PRO A 115 -8.39 7.99 2.50
CA PRO A 115 -8.57 7.32 3.78
C PRO A 115 -8.82 5.82 3.64
N MET A 116 -9.57 5.39 2.62
CA MET A 116 -9.81 3.98 2.39
C MET A 116 -8.49 3.22 2.17
N HIS A 117 -7.56 3.71 1.34
CA HIS A 117 -6.28 3.02 1.14
C HIS A 117 -5.38 2.99 2.38
N ILE A 118 -5.45 4.03 3.21
CA ILE A 118 -4.77 4.02 4.52
C ILE A 118 -5.37 2.91 5.38
N VAL A 119 -6.70 2.83 5.47
CA VAL A 119 -7.41 1.82 6.26
C VAL A 119 -7.13 0.41 5.74
N THR A 120 -7.24 0.15 4.45
CA THR A 120 -6.99 -1.20 3.88
C THR A 120 -5.54 -1.62 4.08
N THR A 121 -4.58 -0.70 3.92
CA THR A 121 -3.17 -0.97 4.23
C THR A 121 -2.98 -1.31 5.71
N LEU A 122 -3.64 -0.61 6.63
CA LEU A 122 -3.55 -0.89 8.06
C LEU A 122 -4.22 -2.22 8.44
N ILE A 123 -5.33 -2.58 7.80
CA ILE A 123 -6.00 -3.87 7.98
C ILE A 123 -5.07 -5.02 7.56
N ILE A 124 -4.28 -4.84 6.50
CA ILE A 124 -3.25 -5.80 6.10
C ILE A 124 -2.10 -5.82 7.12
N LEU A 125 -1.58 -4.65 7.48
CA LEU A 125 -0.35 -4.50 8.24
C LEU A 125 -0.49 -4.92 9.70
N LEU A 126 -1.50 -4.42 10.43
CA LEU A 126 -1.59 -4.58 11.88
C LEU A 126 -1.63 -6.04 12.34
N PRO A 127 -2.44 -6.95 11.74
CA PRO A 127 -2.40 -8.37 12.08
C PRO A 127 -1.06 -9.01 11.73
N ALA A 128 -0.45 -8.58 10.61
CA ALA A 128 0.83 -9.12 10.14
C ALA A 128 2.02 -8.71 11.04
N LEU A 129 1.92 -7.61 11.79
CA LEU A 129 2.88 -7.22 12.83
C LEU A 129 2.90 -8.19 14.01
N VAL A 130 1.74 -8.78 14.34
CA VAL A 130 1.62 -9.79 15.41
C VAL A 130 2.12 -11.14 14.90
N ASN A 131 1.64 -11.55 13.73
CA ASN A 131 2.06 -12.79 13.08
C ASN A 131 1.90 -12.66 11.56
N LYS A 132 3.00 -12.86 10.81
CA LYS A 132 3.02 -12.76 9.35
C LYS A 132 1.95 -13.60 8.64
N TRP A 133 1.50 -14.70 9.23
CA TRP A 133 0.47 -15.57 8.65
C TRP A 133 -0.94 -14.95 8.71
N LEU A 134 -1.17 -14.01 9.64
CA LEU A 134 -2.42 -13.28 9.74
C LEU A 134 -2.61 -12.27 8.61
N ILE A 135 -1.62 -12.07 7.74
CA ILE A 135 -1.76 -11.25 6.55
C ILE A 135 -2.84 -11.78 5.61
N ILE A 136 -3.13 -13.09 5.63
CA ILE A 136 -4.20 -13.69 4.83
C ILE A 136 -5.56 -13.18 5.33
N LEU A 137 -5.74 -13.06 6.65
CA LEU A 137 -6.94 -12.46 7.23
C LEU A 137 -7.00 -10.96 6.94
N GLY A 138 -5.85 -10.28 7.00
CA GLY A 138 -5.72 -8.87 6.61
C GLY A 138 -6.13 -8.64 5.15
N LEU A 139 -5.70 -9.51 4.23
CA LEU A 139 -6.09 -9.44 2.82
C LEU A 139 -7.60 -9.64 2.63
N ALA A 140 -8.18 -10.66 3.26
CA ALA A 140 -9.62 -10.91 3.17
C ALA A 140 -10.42 -9.70 3.70
N GLY A 141 -10.00 -9.15 4.84
CA GLY A 141 -10.63 -7.96 5.43
C GLY A 141 -10.45 -6.70 4.57
N SER A 142 -9.28 -6.51 3.97
CA SER A 142 -9.00 -5.33 3.15
C SER A 142 -9.78 -5.37 1.83
N ILE A 143 -9.89 -6.54 1.19
CA ILE A 143 -10.74 -6.75 0.03
C ILE A 143 -12.21 -6.45 0.36
N ALA A 144 -12.71 -6.98 1.48
CA ALA A 144 -14.09 -6.74 1.91
C ALA A 144 -14.36 -5.24 2.12
N VAL A 145 -13.46 -4.54 2.83
CA VAL A 145 -13.59 -3.09 3.07
C VAL A 145 -13.51 -2.32 1.75
N HIS A 146 -12.57 -2.66 0.87
CA HIS A 146 -12.42 -1.98 -0.42
C HIS A 146 -13.69 -2.14 -1.28
N LEU A 147 -14.21 -3.37 -1.41
CA LEU A 147 -15.44 -3.64 -2.15
C LEU A 147 -16.64 -2.91 -1.56
N LEU A 148 -16.81 -2.92 -0.24
CA LEU A 148 -17.88 -2.18 0.42
C LEU A 148 -17.76 -0.69 0.10
N PHE A 149 -16.56 -0.13 0.22
CA PHE A 149 -16.32 1.27 -0.01
C PHE A 149 -16.60 1.69 -1.46
N ASN A 150 -16.18 0.89 -2.43
CA ASN A 150 -16.47 1.14 -3.84
C ASN A 150 -17.99 1.10 -4.09
N ASN A 151 -18.73 0.17 -3.49
CA ASN A 151 -20.19 0.10 -3.63
C ASN A 151 -20.95 1.25 -2.96
N PHE A 152 -20.39 1.90 -1.92
CA PHE A 152 -21.05 3.00 -1.22
C PHE A 152 -20.72 4.38 -1.79
N VAL A 153 -19.58 4.52 -2.48
CA VAL A 153 -19.05 5.82 -2.92
C VAL A 153 -19.00 5.96 -4.45
N ALA A 154 -19.01 4.85 -5.21
CA ALA A 154 -19.01 4.87 -6.68
C ALA A 154 -20.39 5.08 -7.30
#